data_AF-A0A4U7EXX6-F1
#
_entry.id   AF-A0A4U7EXX6-F1
#
_cell.length_a   1.000
_cell.length_b   1.000
_cell.length_c   1.000
_cell.angle_alpha   90.00
_cell.angle_beta   90.00
_cell.angle_gamma   90.00
#
_symmetry.space_group_name_H-M   'P 1'
#
loop_
_entity.id
_entity.type
_entity.pdbx_description
1 polymer ?
#
loop_
_entity_poly.entity_id
_entity_poly.type
_entity_poly.pdbx_seq_one_letter_code
_entity_poly.pdbx_strand_id
1 'polypeptide(L)'
;PNSLGFLYAMVTQFLGFRPFHDEGKVMGLAPYGQPNEQIRSKLLREIELKADYDVTNITQVGGNNINEGVQRLEQLFGRQSKSSPTDFTQWEKDLAYVVQDILEEIILDIVRKYVEITGDRSVGVAGGIALNCKMNKRLREASFIEEFKVQPAAHDGGAILGAGALSY
;
A
#
# COMPACT_ATOMS: atom_id res chain seq x y z
N PRO A 1 6.65 -5.11 10.63
CA PRO A 1 6.40 -3.78 11.23
C PRO A 1 5.04 -3.26 10.77
N ASN A 2 4.38 -2.33 11.46
CA ASN A 2 3.11 -1.78 10.95
C ASN A 2 3.39 -0.88 9.74
N SER A 3 3.50 -1.47 8.55
CA SER A 3 4.01 -0.83 7.33
C SER A 3 3.22 -1.27 6.12
N LEU A 4 2.50 -0.33 5.52
CA LEU A 4 1.78 -0.51 4.27
C LEU A 4 2.72 -0.85 3.09
N GLY A 5 3.96 -0.37 3.14
CA GLY A 5 4.99 -0.72 2.14
C GLY A 5 5.37 -2.20 2.21
N PHE A 6 5.51 -2.76 3.40
CA PHE A 6 5.74 -4.20 3.58
C PHE A 6 4.53 -5.03 3.13
N LEU A 7 3.31 -4.62 3.47
CA LEU A 7 2.11 -5.31 3.00
C LEU A 7 2.06 -5.34 1.46
N TYR A 8 2.31 -4.20 0.83
CA TYR A 8 2.28 -4.08 -0.62
C TYR A 8 3.42 -4.88 -1.28
N ALA A 9 4.61 -4.92 -0.68
CA ALA A 9 5.73 -5.75 -1.11
C ALA A 9 5.44 -7.26 -0.97
N MET A 10 4.78 -7.69 0.12
CA MET A 10 4.35 -9.07 0.31
C MET A 10 3.32 -9.50 -0.74
N VAL A 11 2.35 -8.64 -1.07
CA VAL A 11 1.41 -8.91 -2.17
C VAL A 11 2.11 -8.90 -3.53
N THR A 12 3.11 -8.03 -3.72
CA THR A 12 3.97 -8.02 -4.91
C THR A 12 4.66 -9.37 -5.10
N GLN A 13 5.27 -9.91 -4.05
CA GLN A 13 5.85 -11.25 -4.09
C GLN A 13 4.80 -12.35 -4.26
N PHE A 14 3.64 -12.24 -3.62
CA PHE A 14 2.55 -13.22 -3.77
C PHE A 14 2.12 -13.36 -5.24
N LEU A 15 2.10 -12.25 -5.98
CA LEU A 15 1.78 -12.20 -7.41
C LEU A 15 2.95 -12.65 -8.32
N GLY A 16 4.09 -13.04 -7.75
CA GLY A 16 5.27 -13.52 -8.47
C GLY A 16 6.20 -12.43 -8.97
N PHE A 17 6.02 -11.19 -8.52
CA PHE A 17 6.94 -10.08 -8.81
C PHE A 17 8.05 -9.98 -7.75
N ARG A 18 9.06 -9.13 -8.00
CA ARG A 18 10.13 -8.89 -7.04
C ARG A 18 9.70 -7.86 -5.97
N PRO A 19 9.65 -8.21 -4.67
CA PRO A 19 9.31 -7.25 -3.61
C PRO A 19 10.37 -6.13 -3.54
N PHE A 20 9.96 -4.93 -3.14
CA PHE A 20 10.73 -3.69 -3.05
C PHE A 20 11.30 -3.15 -4.37
N HIS A 21 10.84 -3.69 -5.50
CA HIS A 21 11.27 -3.28 -6.83
C HIS A 21 10.11 -3.15 -7.82
N ASP A 22 9.15 -4.08 -7.77
CA ASP A 22 8.11 -4.23 -8.77
C ASP A 22 6.70 -3.79 -8.30
N GLU A 23 6.59 -3.03 -7.21
CA GLU A 23 5.32 -2.49 -6.71
C GLU A 23 4.57 -1.69 -7.77
N GLY A 24 5.31 -0.97 -8.62
CA GLY A 24 4.76 -0.25 -9.77
C GLY A 24 4.04 -1.17 -10.76
N LYS A 25 4.45 -2.43 -10.88
CA LYS A 25 3.78 -3.43 -11.73
C LYS A 25 2.47 -3.92 -11.12
N VAL A 26 2.40 -4.08 -9.80
CA VAL A 26 1.13 -4.36 -9.11
C VAL A 26 0.16 -3.18 -9.29
N MET A 27 0.66 -1.95 -9.16
CA MET A 27 -0.14 -0.75 -9.41
C MET A 27 -0.62 -0.69 -10.87
N GLY A 28 0.22 -1.10 -11.83
CA GLY A 28 -0.16 -1.22 -13.25
C GLY A 28 -1.10 -2.38 -13.55
N LEU A 29 -1.13 -3.42 -12.73
CA LEU A 29 -2.05 -4.56 -12.83
C LEU A 29 -3.43 -4.23 -12.25
N ALA A 30 -3.50 -3.38 -11.22
CA ALA A 30 -4.72 -3.04 -10.51
C ALA A 30 -5.89 -2.55 -11.39
N PRO A 31 -5.70 -1.75 -12.47
CA PRO A 31 -6.79 -1.34 -13.36
C PRO A 31 -7.47 -2.49 -14.12
N TYR A 32 -6.84 -3.67 -14.20
CA TYR A 32 -7.42 -4.84 -14.85
C TYR A 32 -8.23 -5.72 -13.88
N GLY A 33 -8.22 -5.39 -12.58
CA GLY A 33 -9.01 -6.06 -11.56
C GLY A 33 -10.36 -5.40 -11.33
N GLN A 34 -11.19 -6.05 -10.53
CA GLN A 34 -12.50 -5.55 -10.11
C GLN A 34 -12.66 -5.67 -8.59
N PRO A 35 -13.61 -4.93 -7.99
CA PRO A 35 -13.98 -5.13 -6.59
C PRO A 35 -14.31 -6.60 -6.32
N ASN A 36 -13.66 -7.19 -5.32
CA ASN A 36 -13.82 -8.58 -4.96
C ASN A 36 -13.99 -8.71 -3.44
N GLU A 37 -15.25 -8.84 -3.00
CA GLU A 37 -15.61 -8.91 -1.58
C GLU A 37 -14.99 -10.10 -0.85
N GLN A 38 -14.72 -11.21 -1.55
CA GLN A 38 -14.08 -12.36 -0.93
C GLN A 38 -12.62 -12.08 -0.59
N ILE A 39 -11.89 -11.43 -1.49
CA ILE A 39 -10.50 -11.00 -1.24
C ILE A 39 -10.48 -9.91 -0.18
N ARG A 40 -11.34 -8.88 -0.32
CA ARG A 40 -11.42 -7.75 0.60
C ARG A 40 -11.74 -8.23 2.01
N SER A 41 -12.83 -8.97 2.22
CA SER A 41 -13.22 -9.45 3.54
C SER A 41 -12.17 -10.35 4.20
N LYS A 42 -11.40 -11.12 3.44
CA LYS A 42 -10.26 -11.89 3.98
C LYS A 42 -9.14 -10.98 4.46
N LEU A 43 -8.72 -10.00 3.65
CA LEU A 43 -7.70 -9.03 4.06
C LEU A 43 -8.14 -8.23 5.30
N LEU A 44 -9.40 -7.81 5.36
CA LEU A 44 -9.95 -7.05 6.48
C LEU A 44 -10.12 -7.86 7.79
N ARG A 45 -9.93 -9.18 7.77
CA ARG A 45 -9.82 -9.97 9.00
C ARG A 45 -8.44 -9.86 9.65
N GLU A 46 -7.43 -9.55 8.84
CA GLU A 46 -6.05 -9.45 9.28
C GLU A 46 -5.60 -7.98 9.37
N ILE A 47 -6.33 -7.06 8.74
CA ILE A 47 -5.98 -5.64 8.63
C ILE A 47 -7.09 -4.79 9.25
N GLU A 48 -6.70 -3.89 10.15
CA GLU A 48 -7.57 -2.82 10.62
C GLU A 48 -7.45 -1.61 9.67
N LEU A 49 -8.59 -1.03 9.29
CA LEU A 49 -8.66 0.15 8.43
C LEU A 49 -8.76 1.44 9.27
N LYS A 50 -8.82 2.57 8.55
CA LYS A 50 -8.84 3.96 9.06
C LYS A 50 -7.45 4.48 9.41
N ALA A 51 -7.42 5.64 10.04
CA ALA A 51 -6.19 6.33 10.38
C ALA A 51 -5.34 5.61 11.45
N ASP A 52 -5.94 4.73 12.24
CA ASP A 52 -5.25 3.88 13.23
C ASP A 52 -5.04 2.46 12.69
N TYR A 53 -4.79 2.33 11.38
CA TYR A 53 -4.64 1.05 10.70
C TYR A 53 -3.61 0.13 11.37
N ASP A 54 -3.83 -1.17 11.23
CA ASP A 54 -2.89 -2.20 11.67
C ASP A 54 -2.78 -3.29 10.62
N VAL A 55 -1.58 -3.49 10.07
CA VAL A 55 -1.26 -4.57 9.12
C VAL A 55 -0.33 -5.63 9.71
N THR A 56 -0.03 -5.56 11.01
CA THR A 56 1.01 -6.35 11.68
C THR A 56 0.72 -7.84 11.70
N ASN A 57 -0.54 -8.26 11.68
CA ASN A 57 -0.94 -9.67 11.55
C ASN A 57 -0.42 -10.33 10.27
N ILE A 58 -0.11 -9.53 9.24
CA ILE A 58 0.54 -10.01 8.02
C ILE A 58 2.03 -9.64 8.04
N THR A 59 2.36 -8.39 8.38
CA THR A 59 3.70 -7.83 8.16
C THR A 59 4.72 -8.11 9.26
N GLN A 60 4.30 -8.56 10.44
CA GLN A 60 5.20 -8.95 11.54
C GLN A 60 5.37 -10.46 11.68
N VAL A 61 4.64 -11.26 10.90
CA VAL A 61 4.85 -12.71 10.84
C VAL A 61 6.32 -12.98 10.52
N GLY A 62 6.97 -13.80 11.35
CA GLY A 62 8.39 -14.11 11.17
C GLY A 62 9.37 -12.99 11.45
N GLY A 63 8.96 -11.95 12.17
CA GLY A 63 9.83 -10.81 12.44
C GLY A 63 10.13 -9.97 11.20
N ASN A 64 9.10 -9.68 10.41
CA ASN A 64 9.17 -8.86 9.18
C ASN A 64 9.75 -9.59 7.95
N ASN A 65 9.70 -10.91 7.95
CA ASN A 65 10.17 -11.72 6.83
C ASN A 65 9.12 -11.74 5.70
N ILE A 66 9.49 -11.30 4.49
CA ILE A 66 8.58 -11.28 3.34
C ILE A 66 8.04 -12.68 3.02
N ASN A 67 8.87 -13.71 3.07
CA ASN A 67 8.45 -15.08 2.74
C ASN A 67 7.39 -15.59 3.73
N GLU A 68 7.52 -15.27 5.02
CA GLU A 68 6.54 -15.69 6.03
C GLU A 68 5.24 -14.89 5.91
N GLY A 69 5.31 -13.60 5.58
CA GLY A 69 4.12 -12.82 5.23
C GLY A 69 3.42 -13.35 3.98
N VAL A 70 4.17 -13.78 2.96
CA VAL A 70 3.61 -14.44 1.77
C VAL A 70 2.95 -15.77 2.14
N GLN A 71 3.57 -16.61 2.97
CA GLN A 71 2.94 -17.84 3.45
C GLN A 71 1.64 -17.56 4.23
N ARG A 72 1.59 -16.46 5.00
CA ARG A 72 0.37 -16.03 5.67
C ARG A 72 -0.72 -15.67 4.65
N LEU A 73 -0.38 -14.94 3.58
CA LEU A 73 -1.30 -14.66 2.48
C LEU A 73 -1.76 -15.94 1.77
N GLU A 74 -0.87 -16.92 1.58
CA GLU A 74 -1.22 -18.22 1.00
C GLU A 74 -2.25 -18.97 1.84
N GLN A 75 -2.05 -18.99 3.16
CA GLN A 75 -3.01 -19.57 4.11
C GLN A 75 -4.35 -18.82 4.10
N LEU A 76 -4.30 -17.48 4.10
CA LEU A 76 -5.49 -16.63 4.10
C LEU A 76 -6.36 -16.86 2.86
N PHE A 77 -5.73 -16.90 1.69
CA PHE A 77 -6.43 -17.07 0.43
C PHE A 77 -6.70 -18.53 0.08
N GLY A 78 -5.97 -19.48 0.66
CA GLY A 78 -6.00 -20.89 0.27
C GLY A 78 -5.42 -21.09 -1.14
N ARG A 79 -4.42 -20.28 -1.51
CA ARG A 79 -3.82 -20.24 -2.85
C ARG A 79 -2.31 -20.10 -2.72
N GLN A 80 -1.57 -20.81 -3.55
CA GLN A 80 -0.11 -20.65 -3.61
C GLN A 80 0.27 -19.35 -4.30
N SER A 81 1.33 -18.71 -3.82
CA SER A 81 1.98 -17.59 -4.48
C SER A 81 2.54 -18.01 -5.84
N LYS A 82 2.61 -17.07 -6.76
CA LYS A 82 3.14 -17.35 -8.10
C LYS A 82 4.66 -17.36 -8.08
N SER A 83 5.26 -18.32 -8.79
CA SER A 83 6.71 -18.38 -8.98
C SER A 83 7.23 -17.40 -10.04
N SER A 84 6.34 -16.90 -10.91
CA SER A 84 6.66 -15.90 -11.93
C SER A 84 5.43 -15.05 -12.27
N PRO A 85 5.61 -13.82 -12.77
CA PRO A 85 4.52 -12.88 -13.02
C PRO A 85 3.89 -13.09 -14.41
N THR A 86 3.54 -14.33 -14.76
CA THR A 86 2.88 -14.70 -16.02
C THR A 86 1.48 -15.26 -15.76
N ASP A 87 0.60 -15.22 -16.76
CA ASP A 87 -0.71 -15.90 -16.71
C ASP A 87 -1.59 -15.45 -15.52
N PHE A 88 -1.81 -14.14 -15.40
CA PHE A 88 -2.73 -13.59 -14.41
C PHE A 88 -4.18 -13.90 -14.77
N THR A 89 -4.84 -14.71 -13.93
CA THR A 89 -6.28 -14.89 -13.98
C THR A 89 -6.98 -13.65 -13.44
N GLN A 90 -8.32 -13.63 -13.50
CA GLN A 90 -9.08 -12.53 -12.92
C GLN A 90 -8.83 -12.38 -11.41
N TRP A 91 -8.59 -13.48 -10.71
CA TRP A 91 -8.37 -13.46 -9.27
C TRP A 91 -7.10 -12.66 -8.89
N GLU A 92 -6.00 -12.81 -9.62
CA GLU A 92 -4.77 -12.06 -9.34
C GLU A 92 -4.91 -10.57 -9.67
N LYS A 93 -5.65 -10.26 -10.73
CA LYS A 93 -5.99 -8.87 -11.08
C LYS A 93 -6.85 -8.23 -10.00
N ASP A 94 -7.86 -8.96 -9.52
CA ASP A 94 -8.72 -8.52 -8.41
C ASP A 94 -7.93 -8.33 -7.11
N LEU A 95 -6.96 -9.20 -6.81
CA LEU A 95 -6.07 -9.01 -5.65
C LEU A 95 -5.27 -7.71 -5.77
N ALA A 96 -4.69 -7.43 -6.94
CA ALA A 96 -3.98 -6.18 -7.20
C ALA A 96 -4.90 -4.96 -7.08
N TYR A 97 -6.15 -5.06 -7.55
CA TYR A 97 -7.16 -4.02 -7.36
C TYR A 97 -7.47 -3.78 -5.88
N VAL A 98 -7.78 -4.85 -5.13
CA VAL A 98 -8.22 -4.75 -3.74
C VAL A 98 -7.11 -4.23 -2.82
N VAL A 99 -5.87 -4.70 -2.97
CA VAL A 99 -4.75 -4.19 -2.14
C VAL A 99 -4.50 -2.71 -2.43
N GLN A 100 -4.62 -2.30 -3.69
CA GLN A 100 -4.45 -0.91 -4.10
C GLN A 100 -5.57 -0.02 -3.55
N ASP A 101 -6.81 -0.49 -3.56
CA ASP A 101 -7.95 0.24 -3.00
C ASP A 101 -7.86 0.36 -1.46
N ILE A 102 -7.45 -0.71 -0.76
CA ILE A 102 -7.22 -0.67 0.69
C ILE A 102 -6.10 0.32 1.05
N LEU A 103 -4.98 0.31 0.31
CA LEU A 103 -3.88 1.25 0.51
C LEU A 103 -4.38 2.70 0.36
N GLU A 104 -5.14 2.95 -0.70
CA GLU A 104 -5.74 4.25 -0.99
C GLU A 104 -6.72 4.71 0.10
N GLU A 105 -7.58 3.81 0.61
CA GLU A 105 -8.55 4.07 1.68
C GLU A 105 -7.83 4.45 2.98
N ILE A 106 -6.84 3.66 3.41
CA ILE A 106 -6.07 3.91 4.62
C ILE A 106 -5.36 5.27 4.54
N ILE A 107 -4.66 5.54 3.44
CA ILE A 107 -3.92 6.80 3.29
C ILE A 107 -4.87 8.00 3.26
N LEU A 108 -6.00 7.89 2.56
CA LEU A 108 -7.00 8.95 2.53
C LEU A 108 -7.55 9.25 3.93
N ASP A 109 -7.80 8.22 4.74
CA ASP A 109 -8.28 8.38 6.11
C ASP A 109 -7.23 8.97 7.05
N ILE A 110 -5.96 8.57 6.92
CA ILE A 110 -4.84 9.18 7.66
C ILE A 110 -4.78 10.68 7.35
N VAL A 111 -4.73 11.03 6.05
CA VAL A 111 -4.63 12.43 5.64
C VAL A 111 -5.84 13.22 6.13
N ARG A 112 -7.06 12.67 6.00
CA ARG A 112 -8.28 13.31 6.51
C ARG A 112 -8.19 13.59 8.01
N LYS A 113 -7.81 12.60 8.83
CA LYS A 113 -7.66 12.77 10.28
C LYS A 113 -6.69 13.89 10.61
N TYR A 114 -5.55 13.97 9.93
CA TYR A 114 -4.58 15.04 10.18
C TYR A 114 -5.07 16.42 9.73
N VAL A 115 -5.73 16.52 8.57
CA VAL A 115 -6.37 17.78 8.13
C VAL A 115 -7.42 18.25 9.14
N GLU A 116 -8.22 17.33 9.70
CA GLU A 116 -9.21 17.66 10.73
C GLU A 116 -8.58 18.11 12.06
N ILE A 117 -7.43 17.53 12.43
CA ILE A 117 -6.70 17.89 13.66
C ILE A 117 -5.96 19.22 13.51
N THR A 118 -5.28 19.44 12.39
CA THR A 118 -4.42 20.63 12.20
C THR A 118 -5.17 21.81 11.62
N GLY A 119 -6.27 21.56 10.90
CA GLY A 119 -6.95 22.55 10.06
C GLY A 119 -6.21 22.90 8.77
N ASP A 120 -5.02 22.33 8.54
CA ASP A 120 -4.21 22.61 7.35
C ASP A 120 -4.63 21.70 6.19
N ARG A 121 -5.00 22.33 5.07
CA ARG A 121 -5.46 21.65 3.84
C ARG A 121 -4.35 21.54 2.80
N SER A 122 -3.11 21.91 3.17
CA SER A 122 -1.89 21.78 2.36
C SER A 122 -1.17 20.48 2.74
N VAL A 123 -1.21 19.49 1.86
CA VAL A 123 -0.73 18.13 2.15
C VAL A 123 0.54 17.84 1.35
N GLY A 124 1.63 17.52 2.05
CA GLY A 124 2.86 17.00 1.47
C GLY A 124 3.01 15.50 1.75
N VAL A 125 3.38 14.71 0.73
CA VAL A 125 3.69 13.27 0.87
C VAL A 125 5.09 12.93 0.40
N ALA A 126 5.74 11.99 1.10
CA ALA A 126 7.08 11.50 0.81
C ALA A 126 7.23 10.01 1.25
N GLY A 127 8.36 9.39 0.89
CA GLY A 127 8.68 7.98 1.19
C GLY A 127 8.20 7.01 0.11
N GLY A 128 8.60 5.73 0.19
CA GLY A 128 8.42 4.77 -0.92
C GLY A 128 6.97 4.61 -1.41
N ILE A 129 5.98 4.78 -0.54
CA ILE A 129 4.55 4.75 -0.89
C ILE A 129 4.13 5.96 -1.73
N ALA A 130 4.80 7.11 -1.58
CA ALA A 130 4.52 8.32 -2.37
C ALA A 130 4.88 8.15 -3.86
N LEU A 131 5.53 7.06 -4.25
CA LEU A 131 5.71 6.68 -5.66
C LEU A 131 4.43 6.08 -6.28
N ASN A 132 3.40 5.79 -5.47
CA ASN A 132 2.11 5.29 -5.93
C ASN A 132 1.29 6.43 -6.56
N CYS A 133 1.38 6.58 -7.89
CA CYS A 133 0.74 7.67 -8.61
C CYS A 133 -0.80 7.61 -8.55
N LYS A 134 -1.38 6.41 -8.39
CA LYS A 134 -2.84 6.24 -8.26
C LYS A 134 -3.33 6.76 -6.91
N MET A 135 -2.61 6.45 -5.82
CA MET A 135 -2.84 7.05 -4.50
C MET A 135 -2.67 8.57 -4.53
N ASN A 136 -1.60 9.08 -5.15
CA ASN A 136 -1.37 10.52 -5.27
C ASN A 136 -2.50 11.23 -6.02
N LYS A 137 -3.04 10.61 -7.08
CA LYS A 137 -4.20 11.13 -7.80
C LYS A 137 -5.43 11.21 -6.89
N ARG A 138 -5.74 10.13 -6.15
CA ARG A 138 -6.89 10.10 -5.23
C ARG A 138 -6.79 11.15 -4.12
N LEU A 139 -5.60 11.38 -3.58
CA LEU A 139 -5.36 12.47 -2.62
C LEU A 139 -5.54 13.84 -3.27
N ARG A 140 -4.95 14.07 -4.44
CA ARG A 140 -5.10 15.36 -5.15
C ARG A 140 -6.55 15.70 -5.50
N GLU A 141 -7.40 14.71 -5.73
CA GLU A 141 -8.82 14.88 -6.05
C GLU A 141 -9.72 14.97 -4.80
N ALA A 142 -9.17 14.81 -3.59
CA ALA A 142 -9.93 14.87 -2.35
C ALA A 142 -10.38 16.31 -2.02
N SER A 143 -11.68 16.51 -1.82
CA SER A 143 -12.28 17.83 -1.59
C SER A 143 -11.84 18.55 -0.32
N PHE A 144 -11.18 17.84 0.60
CA PHE A 144 -10.65 18.39 1.85
C PHE A 144 -9.16 18.79 1.73
N ILE A 145 -8.56 18.67 0.55
CA ILE A 145 -7.18 19.06 0.26
C ILE A 145 -7.22 20.21 -0.76
N GLU A 146 -6.50 21.30 -0.48
CA GLU A 146 -6.41 22.48 -1.35
C GLU A 146 -5.10 22.53 -2.12
N GLU A 147 -3.99 22.19 -1.46
CA GLU A 147 -2.68 22.08 -2.09
C GLU A 147 -2.10 20.68 -1.83
N PHE A 148 -1.63 20.01 -2.88
CA PHE A 148 -1.02 18.68 -2.76
C PHE A 148 0.36 18.67 -3.42
N LYS A 149 1.38 18.28 -2.65
CA LYS A 149 2.78 18.19 -3.10
C LYS A 149 3.33 16.79 -2.86
N VAL A 150 3.95 16.23 -3.90
CA VAL A 150 4.70 14.96 -3.82
C VAL A 150 6.18 15.29 -3.89
N GLN A 151 6.96 14.81 -2.93
CA GLN A 151 8.40 14.98 -2.95
C GLN A 151 9.00 14.16 -4.11
N PRO A 152 9.75 14.77 -5.05
CA PRO A 152 10.15 14.12 -6.31
C PRO A 152 11.23 13.03 -6.15
N ALA A 153 11.84 12.89 -4.96
CA ALA A 153 12.89 11.93 -4.66
C ALA A 153 12.45 10.89 -3.61
N ALA A 154 11.21 10.40 -3.70
CA ALA A 154 10.56 9.57 -2.69
C ALA A 154 11.08 8.11 -2.57
N HIS A 155 12.13 7.74 -3.31
CA HIS A 155 12.88 6.48 -3.05
C HIS A 155 13.74 6.60 -1.78
N ASP A 156 14.37 5.53 -1.29
CA ASP A 156 15.16 5.53 -0.04
C ASP A 156 16.24 6.64 0.07
N GLY A 157 16.64 7.28 -1.03
CA GLY A 157 17.45 8.51 -1.00
C GLY A 157 16.76 9.78 -0.48
N GLY A 158 15.42 9.81 -0.39
CA GLY A 158 14.61 10.94 0.11
C GLY A 158 14.40 10.95 1.63
N ALA A 159 14.59 9.81 2.31
CA ALA A 159 14.53 9.73 3.77
C ALA A 159 15.61 10.61 4.44
N ILE A 160 16.75 10.80 3.77
CA ILE A 160 17.85 11.66 4.21
C ILE A 160 17.46 13.15 4.21
N LEU A 161 16.58 13.59 3.29
CA LEU A 161 16.14 14.99 3.22
C LEU A 161 15.09 15.33 4.28
N GLY A 162 14.19 14.39 4.62
CA GLY A 162 13.20 14.57 5.69
C GLY A 162 13.84 14.65 7.09
N ALA A 163 14.87 13.84 7.35
CA ALA A 163 15.63 13.91 8.60
C ALA A 163 16.54 15.14 8.69
N GLY A 164 17.01 15.68 7.55
CA GLY A 164 17.81 16.91 7.50
C GLY A 164 17.00 18.20 7.70
N ALA A 165 15.75 18.26 7.22
CA ALA A 165 14.89 19.44 7.37
C ALA A 165 14.25 19.58 8.77
N LEU A 166 14.20 18.51 9.56
CA LEU A 166 13.77 18.52 10.97
C LEU A 166 14.87 18.96 11.95
N SER A 167 16.12 19.14 11.45
CA SER A 167 17.28 19.51 12.27
C SER A 167 17.72 20.97 12.10
N TYR A 168 16.86 21.83 11.53
CA TYR A 168 17.04 23.29 11.48
C TYR A 168 15.82 24.04 12.01
#